data_AF-A0A1G1NQK6-F1
#
_entry.id   AF-A0A1G1NQK6-F1
#
_cell.length_a   1.000
_cell.length_b   1.000
_cell.length_c   1.000
_cell.angle_alpha   90.00
_cell.angle_beta   90.00
_cell.angle_gamma   90.00
#
_symmetry.space_group_name_H-M   'P 1'
#
loop_
_entity.id
_entity.type
_entity.pdbx_description
1 polymer ?
#
loop_
_entity_poly.entity_id
_entity_poly.type
_entity_poly.pdbx_seq_one_letter_code
_entity_poly.pdbx_strand_id
1 'polypeptide(L)'
;MKNLLFKNITSENRRQRILYSSESIEQEGIRTVVNRHLICRIRNVAQAEEFGQAPALYVIKKRNSKDNTEAFYCRIKGLMYMSAKHKLYLVSFIHSLRIQLKAISIPIDK
;
A
#
# COMPACT_ATOMS: atom_id res chain seq x y z
N MET A 1 -16.53 5.60 14.73
CA MET A 1 -15.42 4.99 15.52
C MET A 1 -14.18 4.86 14.63
N LYS A 2 -12.97 5.12 15.15
CA LYS A 2 -11.70 5.05 14.39
C LYS A 2 -10.82 3.92 14.94
N ASN A 3 -10.38 3.02 14.07
CA ASN A 3 -9.46 1.93 14.40
C ASN A 3 -8.23 1.98 13.49
N LEU A 4 -7.05 1.76 14.06
CA LEU A 4 -5.78 1.70 13.34
C LEU A 4 -5.03 0.43 13.71
N LEU A 5 -4.67 -0.37 12.70
CA LEU A 5 -3.75 -1.49 12.80
C LEU A 5 -2.48 -1.16 12.04
N PHE A 6 -1.32 -1.39 12.65
CA PHE A 6 -0.02 -1.22 12.02
C PHE A 6 0.85 -2.46 12.23
N LYS A 7 1.57 -2.87 11.18
CA LYS A 7 2.58 -3.92 11.24
C LYS A 7 3.85 -3.45 10.55
N ASN A 8 4.98 -3.68 11.20
CA ASN A 8 6.32 -3.42 10.68
C ASN A 8 7.14 -4.71 10.81
N ILE A 9 7.45 -5.35 9.69
CA ILE A 9 8.25 -6.57 9.63
C ILE A 9 9.54 -6.22 8.89
N THR A 10 10.63 -6.10 9.65
CA THR A 10 11.96 -5.85 9.09
C THR A 10 12.81 -7.11 9.24
N SER A 11 13.50 -7.49 8.17
CA SER A 11 14.49 -8.56 8.18
C SER A 11 15.82 -8.00 7.71
N GLU A 12 16.78 -7.91 8.63
CA GLU A 12 18.14 -7.45 8.33
C GLU A 12 18.86 -8.42 7.38
N ASN A 13 18.75 -9.73 7.64
CA ASN A 13 19.36 -10.76 6.81
C ASN A 13 18.85 -10.70 5.36
N ARG A 14 17.52 -10.58 5.16
CA ARG A 14 16.93 -10.46 3.82
C ARG A 14 17.00 -9.04 3.24
N ARG A 15 17.48 -8.07 4.03
CA ARG A 15 17.43 -6.62 3.75
C ARG A 15 16.07 -6.18 3.22
N GLN A 16 15.03 -6.65 3.91
CA GLN A 16 13.65 -6.50 3.49
C GLN A 16 12.85 -5.79 4.58
N ARG A 17 11.99 -4.88 4.17
CA ARG A 17 11.03 -4.23 5.06
C ARG A 17 9.63 -4.35 4.48
N ILE A 18 8.69 -4.75 5.33
CA ILE A 18 7.26 -4.82 5.03
C ILE A 18 6.55 -3.92 6.02
N LEU A 19 5.92 -2.86 5.53
CA LEU A 19 5.04 -2.00 6.31
C LEU A 19 3.61 -2.24 5.86
N TYR A 20 2.71 -2.41 6.82
CA TYR A 20 1.29 -2.52 6.58
C TYR A 20 0.54 -1.63 7.55
N SER A 21 -0.43 -0.88 7.07
CA SER A 21 -1.42 -0.22 7.91
C SER A 21 -2.82 -0.42 7.39
N SER A 22 -3.77 -0.51 8.31
CA SER A 22 -5.21 -0.57 8.04
C SER A 22 -5.92 0.38 8.99
N GLU A 23 -6.52 1.41 8.42
CA GLU A 23 -7.31 2.41 9.12
C GLU A 23 -8.78 2.20 8.77
N SER A 24 -9.64 2.10 9.78
CA SER A 24 -11.09 2.02 9.60
C SER A 24 -11.75 3.20 10.28
N ILE A 25 -12.61 3.91 9.55
CA ILE A 25 -13.35 5.08 10.02
C ILE A 25 -14.81 4.86 9.65
N GLU A 26 -15.70 5.07 10.61
CA GLU A 26 -17.14 5.09 10.38
C GLU A 26 -17.66 6.50 10.65
N GLN A 27 -18.22 7.13 9.62
CA GLN A 27 -18.75 8.48 9.63
C GLN A 27 -19.93 8.57 8.66
N GLU A 28 -21.01 9.25 9.06
CA GLU A 28 -22.15 9.57 8.18
C GLU A 28 -22.76 8.35 7.47
N GLY A 29 -22.87 7.21 8.17
CA GLY A 29 -23.42 5.98 7.60
C GLY A 29 -22.49 5.27 6.61
N ILE A 30 -21.23 5.69 6.49
CA ILE A 30 -20.23 5.08 5.60
C ILE A 30 -19.08 4.53 6.44
N ARG A 31 -18.75 3.26 6.20
CA ARG A 31 -17.50 2.64 6.66
C ARG A 31 -16.45 2.81 5.58
N THR A 32 -15.38 3.52 5.94
CA THR A 32 -14.18 3.68 5.14
C THR A 32 -13.06 2.80 5.71
N VAL A 33 -12.46 1.95 4.88
CA VAL A 33 -11.29 1.15 5.24
C VAL A 33 -10.15 1.49 4.29
N VAL A 34 -9.07 2.05 4.83
CA VAL A 34 -7.85 2.44 4.10
C VAL A 34 -6.73 1.50 4.48
N ASN A 35 -6.28 0.69 3.53
CA ASN A 35 -5.13 -0.19 3.68
C ASN A 35 -3.95 0.39 2.91
N ARG A 36 -2.79 0.49 3.57
CA ARG A 36 -1.52 0.87 2.95
C ARG A 36 -0.53 -0.27 3.14
N HIS A 37 0.24 -0.56 2.12
CA HIS A 37 1.23 -1.63 2.18
C HIS A 37 2.45 -1.25 1.37
N LEU A 38 3.63 -1.35 2.00
CA LEU A 38 4.93 -1.14 1.39
C LEU A 38 5.75 -2.42 1.60
N ILE A 39 6.25 -2.98 0.52
CA ILE A 39 7.34 -3.96 0.56
C ILE A 39 8.53 -3.31 -0.12
N CYS A 40 9.68 -3.29 0.54
CA CYS A 40 10.94 -2.98 -0.10
C CYS A 40 12.01 -4.02 0.23
N ARG A 41 12.89 -4.25 -0.74
CA ARG A 41 14.10 -5.07 -0.58
C ARG A 41 15.29 -4.31 -1.13
N ILE A 42 16.34 -4.23 -0.33
CA ILE A 42 17.53 -3.42 -0.60
C ILE A 42 18.70 -4.35 -0.88
N ARG A 43 19.36 -4.16 -2.02
CA ARG A 43 20.59 -4.87 -2.37
C ARG A 43 21.68 -3.85 -2.65
N ASN A 44 22.90 -4.14 -2.22
CA ASN A 44 24.06 -3.34 -2.62
C ASN A 44 24.41 -3.72 -4.07
N VAL A 45 24.78 -2.73 -4.87
CA VAL A 45 25.22 -2.91 -6.25
C VAL A 45 26.51 -2.12 -6.47
N ALA A 46 27.39 -2.63 -7.34
CA ALA A 46 28.62 -1.93 -7.69
C ALA A 46 28.37 -0.75 -8.64
N GLN A 47 27.42 -0.90 -9.56
CA GLN A 47 27.09 0.08 -10.60
C GLN A 47 25.59 0.10 -10.88
N ALA A 48 25.13 1.20 -11.48
CA ALA A 48 23.78 1.28 -12.01
C ALA A 48 23.71 0.49 -13.33
N GLU A 49 22.73 -0.40 -13.42
CA GLU A 49 22.34 -1.11 -14.63
C GLU A 49 21.16 -0.36 -15.24
N GLU A 50 21.06 -0.31 -16.56
CA GLU A 50 19.85 0.17 -17.20
C GLU A 50 18.70 -0.79 -16.90
N PHE A 51 17.70 -0.31 -16.17
CA PHE A 51 16.48 -1.09 -15.95
C PHE A 51 15.66 -1.08 -17.23
N GLY A 52 15.48 -2.25 -17.84
CA GLY A 52 14.61 -2.41 -19.01
C GLY A 52 13.12 -2.14 -18.75
N GLN A 53 12.69 -1.94 -17.48
CA GLN A 53 11.31 -1.59 -17.14
C GLN A 53 11.23 -0.41 -16.18
N ALA A 54 10.57 0.65 -16.64
CA ALA A 54 10.10 1.74 -15.79
C ALA A 54 9.12 1.20 -14.71
N PRO A 55 8.97 1.90 -13.57
CA PRO A 55 7.96 1.56 -12.58
C PRO A 55 6.57 1.48 -13.19
N ALA A 56 5.84 0.42 -12.86
CA ALA A 56 4.47 0.22 -13.31
C ALA A 56 3.49 0.74 -12.26
N LEU A 57 2.57 1.61 -12.68
CA LEU A 57 1.47 2.15 -11.87
C LEU A 57 0.14 1.53 -12.31
N TYR A 58 -0.60 1.01 -11.34
CA TYR A 58 -1.92 0.40 -11.53
C TYR A 58 -2.93 1.18 -10.72
N VAL A 59 -3.94 1.74 -11.38
CA VAL A 59 -5.05 2.46 -10.73
C VAL A 59 -6.36 1.82 -11.16
N ILE A 60 -7.14 1.35 -10.20
CA ILE A 60 -8.41 0.66 -10.43
C ILE A 60 -9.46 1.27 -9.52
N LYS A 61 -10.61 1.62 -10.10
CA LYS A 61 -11.84 1.93 -9.37
C LYS A 61 -12.87 0.85 -9.66
N LYS A 62 -13.51 0.32 -8.62
CA LYS A 62 -14.61 -0.64 -8.72
C LYS A 62 -15.80 -0.13 -7.93
N ARG A 63 -16.99 -0.22 -8.51
CA ARG A 63 -18.28 0.06 -7.85
C ARG A 63 -19.14 -1.18 -7.94
N ASN A 64 -19.80 -1.54 -6.84
CA ASN A 64 -20.79 -2.60 -6.79
C ASN A 64 -22.05 -2.05 -6.13
N SER A 65 -23.10 -1.86 -6.94
CA SER A 65 -24.40 -1.34 -6.51
C SER A 65 -25.22 -2.34 -5.71
N LYS A 66 -25.01 -3.65 -5.89
CA LYS A 66 -25.74 -4.68 -5.12
C LYS A 66 -25.34 -4.66 -3.65
N ASP A 67 -24.05 -4.47 -3.39
CA ASP A 67 -23.49 -4.46 -2.03
C ASP A 67 -23.31 -3.05 -1.47
N ASN A 68 -23.68 -2.01 -2.23
CA ASN A 68 -23.40 -0.59 -1.92
C ASN A 68 -21.94 -0.36 -1.50
N THR A 69 -21.01 -0.92 -2.29
CA THR A 69 -19.57 -0.80 -2.06
C THR A 69 -18.86 -0.09 -3.19
N GLU A 70 -17.88 0.74 -2.81
CA GLU A 70 -16.89 1.28 -3.73
C GLU A 70 -15.49 0.91 -3.27
N ALA A 71 -14.59 0.65 -4.21
CA ALA A 71 -13.21 0.37 -3.94
C ALA A 71 -12.32 1.15 -4.89
N PHE A 72 -11.28 1.75 -4.33
CA PHE A 72 -10.18 2.35 -5.07
C PHE A 72 -8.90 1.59 -4.74
N TYR A 73 -8.13 1.26 -5.76
CA TYR A 73 -6.85 0.58 -5.64
C TYR A 73 -5.81 1.31 -6.46
N CYS A 74 -4.72 1.69 -5.81
CA CYS A 74 -3.54 2.26 -6.45
C CYS A 74 -2.33 1.44 -6.02
N ARG A 75 -1.53 0.99 -6.98
CA ARG A 75 -0.31 0.24 -6.72
C ARG A 75 0.78 0.66 -7.67
N ILE A 76 1.96 0.95 -7.11
CA ILE A 76 3.19 1.12 -7.88
C ILE A 76 4.14 -0.03 -7.55
N LYS A 77 4.79 -0.58 -8.56
CA LYS A 77 5.87 -1.56 -8.43
C LYS A 77 7.03 -1.13 -9.30
N GLY A 78 8.24 -1.17 -8.76
CA GLY A 78 9.40 -0.79 -9.54
C GLY A 78 10.71 -1.10 -8.84
N LEU A 79 11.75 -0.61 -9.49
CA LEU A 79 13.13 -0.59 -9.03
C LEU A 79 13.58 0.87 -8.98
N MET A 80 14.39 1.21 -7.99
CA MET A 80 15.05 2.51 -7.93
C MET A 80 16.45 2.36 -7.36
N TYR A 81 17.37 3.21 -7.82
CA TYR A 81 18.67 3.35 -7.20
C TYR A 81 18.62 4.36 -6.06
N MET A 82 19.40 4.09 -5.02
CA MET A 82 19.62 4.99 -3.89
C MET A 82 21.10 4.96 -3.54
N SER A 83 21.70 6.12 -3.34
CA SER A 83 23.09 6.25 -2.88
C SER A 83 23.13 6.66 -1.41
N ALA A 84 23.92 5.98 -0.59
CA ALA A 84 24.17 6.37 0.79
C ALA A 84 25.58 5.96 1.23
N LYS A 85 26.30 6.86 1.91
CA LYS A 85 27.68 6.62 2.41
C LYS A 85 28.63 6.06 1.33
N HIS A 86 28.64 6.69 0.15
CA HIS A 86 29.43 6.26 -1.02
C HIS A 86 29.13 4.85 -1.54
N LYS A 87 28.01 4.25 -1.14
CA LYS A 87 27.54 2.96 -1.65
C LYS A 87 26.27 3.15 -2.46
N LEU A 88 26.17 2.38 -3.55
CA LEU A 88 24.97 2.32 -4.37
C LEU A 88 24.11 1.13 -3.93
N TYR A 89 22.80 1.37 -3.90
CA TYR A 89 21.80 0.37 -3.54
C TYR A 89 20.71 0.32 -4.59
N LEU A 90 20.31 -0.89 -4.93
CA LEU A 90 19.10 -1.17 -5.68
C LEU A 90 17.97 -1.50 -4.71
N VAL A 91 16.91 -0.70 -4.76
CA VAL A 91 15.68 -0.90 -4.01
C VAL A 91 14.60 -1.44 -4.94
N SER A 92 14.20 -2.68 -4.72
CA SER A 92 12.97 -3.23 -5.30
C SER A 92 11.81 -2.91 -4.39
N PHE A 93 10.75 -2.31 -4.92
CA PHE A 93 9.62 -1.88 -4.11
C PHE A 93 8.26 -2.21 -4.73
N ILE A 94 7.29 -2.39 -3.85
CA ILE A 94 5.87 -2.41 -4.13
C ILE A 94 5.21 -1.52 -3.09
N HIS A 95 4.47 -0.50 -3.52
CA HIS A 95 3.64 0.31 -2.64
C HIS A 95 2.20 0.26 -3.13
N SER A 96 1.26 -0.02 -2.24
CA SER A 96 -0.16 -0.08 -2.57
C SER A 96 -1.03 0.63 -1.56
N LEU A 97 -2.04 1.31 -2.06
CA LEU A 97 -3.13 1.95 -1.35
C LEU A 97 -4.43 1.30 -1.80
N ARG A 98 -5.23 0.81 -0.86
CA ARG A 98 -6.58 0.30 -1.11
C ARG A 98 -7.56 1.02 -0.20
N ILE A 99 -8.53 1.71 -0.78
CA ILE A 99 -9.61 2.36 -0.07
C ILE A 99 -10.88 1.59 -0.38
N GLN A 100 -11.65 1.24 0.63
CA GLN A 100 -12.97 0.64 0.50
C GLN A 100 -13.98 1.49 1.22
N LEU A 101 -15.08 1.79 0.55
CA LEU A 101 -16.23 2.47 1.09
C LEU A 101 -17.39 1.48 1.10
N LYS A 102 -18.10 1.38 2.20
CA LYS A 102 -19.29 0.55 2.34
C LYS A 102 -20.36 1.32 3.11
N ALA A 103 -21.56 1.41 2.54
CA ALA A 103 -22.71 1.90 3.29
C ALA A 103 -23.02 0.97 4.46
N ILE A 104 -23.22 1.54 5.64
CA ILE A 104 -23.66 0.83 6.85
C ILE A 104 -25.14 1.12 7.03
N SER A 105 -25.94 0.09 7.26
CA SER A 105 -27.32 0.27 7.71
C SER A 105 -27.29 0.92 9.09
N ILE A 106 -27.83 2.13 9.21
CA ILE A 106 -28.13 2.74 10.51
C ILE A 106 -29.31 1.93 11.08
N PRO A 107 -29.18 1.27 12.24
CA PRO A 107 -30.34 0.68 12.90
C PRO A 107 -31.34 1.82 13.13
N ILE A 108 -32.53 1.69 12.56
CA ILE A 108 -33.65 2.55 12.95
C ILE A 108 -34.09 1.97 14.30
N ASP A 109 -33.67 2.61 15.40
CA ASP A 109 -34.27 2.35 16.70
C ASP A 109 -35.78 2.59 16.56
N LYS A 110 -36.56 1.52 16.76
CA LYS A 110 -38.03 1.56 16.81
C LYS A 110 -38.49 1.88 18.22
#